data_AF-A0A1Q8ZGP7-F1
#
_entry.id   AF-A0A1Q8ZGP7-F1
#
_cell.length_a   1.000
_cell.length_b   1.000
_cell.length_c   1.000
_cell.angle_alpha   90.00
_cell.angle_beta   90.00
_cell.angle_gamma   90.00
#
_symmetry.space_group_name_H-M   'P 1'
#
loop_
_entity.id
_entity.type
_entity.pdbx_description
1 polymer ?
#
loop_
_entity_poly.entity_id
_entity_poly.type
_entity_poly.pdbx_seq_one_letter_code
_entity_poly.pdbx_strand_id
1 'polypeptide(L)'
;MLKKTFDTLCVTAVVATLSILASNPAQAASFTLQFDNTFDDSLTPPITGTGTLSYAGAIQTGTFSLDTLTNLSLNFTVNGQAFNLGDLAGSSLSSASLVVQTTAGGYQAYFAGGPNGVYFGSLDFQNGQQTGFTFQPSYYSPPPLHLYQEPGTPYKGTYTATATAVPEPAMFLGVAAVGLGGVALKRQRKLAPSANL
;
A
#
# COMPACT_ATOMS: atom_id res chain seq x y z
N MET A 1 51.41 23.33 23.95
CA MET A 1 50.95 22.47 22.84
C MET A 1 49.75 21.63 23.28
N LEU A 2 48.53 22.19 23.37
CA LEU A 2 47.35 21.41 23.78
C LEU A 2 46.04 22.07 23.29
N LYS A 3 45.99 22.44 22.00
CA LYS A 3 44.83 23.14 21.42
C LYS A 3 44.27 22.49 20.15
N LYS A 4 44.81 21.36 19.72
CA LYS A 4 44.52 20.74 18.41
C LYS A 4 43.66 19.47 18.46
N THR A 5 43.13 19.10 19.62
CA THR A 5 42.40 17.82 19.80
C THR A 5 40.88 17.98 19.97
N PHE A 6 40.35 19.21 20.09
CA PHE A 6 38.92 19.41 20.35
C PHE A 6 38.05 19.65 19.09
N ASP A 7 38.65 20.08 17.97
CA ASP A 7 37.87 20.40 16.77
C ASP A 7 37.50 19.17 15.93
N THR A 8 38.18 18.04 16.12
CA THR A 8 37.93 16.81 15.34
C THR A 8 36.76 15.99 15.90
N LEU A 9 36.34 16.20 17.15
CA LEU A 9 35.30 15.39 17.79
C LEU A 9 33.86 15.83 17.41
N CYS A 10 33.67 17.06 16.92
CA CYS A 10 32.34 17.56 16.57
C CYS A 10 31.89 17.21 15.14
N VAL A 11 32.80 16.78 14.26
CA VAL A 11 32.46 16.47 12.87
C VAL A 11 32.05 14.99 12.70
N THR A 12 32.52 14.10 13.56
CA THR A 12 32.21 12.66 13.48
C THR A 12 30.86 12.30 14.09
N ALA A 13 30.29 13.16 14.95
CA ALA A 13 28.98 12.93 15.56
C ALA A 13 27.79 13.34 14.67
N VAL A 14 28.00 14.21 13.66
CA VAL A 14 26.91 14.67 12.78
C VAL A 14 26.69 13.72 11.59
N VAL A 15 27.73 12.99 11.17
CA VAL A 15 27.64 12.04 10.05
C VAL A 15 27.05 10.69 10.50
N ALA A 16 27.23 10.29 11.77
CA ALA A 16 26.69 9.03 12.29
C ALA A 16 25.18 9.06 12.58
N THR A 17 24.57 10.25 12.71
CA THR A 17 23.12 10.40 12.88
C THR A 17 22.33 10.54 11.58
N LEU A 18 23.01 10.64 10.42
CA LEU A 18 22.32 10.70 9.12
C LEU A 18 22.05 9.32 8.51
N SER A 19 22.52 8.24 9.14
CA SER A 19 22.37 6.87 8.65
C SER A 19 21.15 6.13 9.19
N ILE A 20 20.38 6.74 10.11
CA ILE A 20 19.22 6.10 10.76
C ILE A 20 17.89 6.61 10.16
N LEU A 21 17.93 7.46 9.12
CA LEU A 21 16.74 8.09 8.53
C LEU A 21 16.07 7.30 7.39
N ALA A 22 16.50 6.08 7.05
CA ALA A 22 15.98 5.37 5.89
C ALA A 22 15.55 3.91 6.13
N SER A 23 15.34 3.49 7.38
CA SER A 23 14.57 2.28 7.67
C SER A 23 13.29 2.65 8.39
N ASN A 24 12.39 3.32 7.66
CA ASN A 24 10.97 3.18 7.97
C ASN A 24 10.70 1.66 8.00
N PRO A 25 10.05 1.10 9.05
CA PRO A 25 9.53 -0.26 8.93
C PRO A 25 8.74 -0.29 7.63
N ALA A 26 9.13 -1.17 6.71
CA ALA A 26 8.68 -1.18 5.33
C ALA A 26 7.18 -0.86 5.29
N GLN A 27 6.82 0.36 4.89
CA GLN A 27 5.42 0.74 4.77
C GLN A 27 4.86 -0.25 3.76
N ALA A 28 3.93 -1.10 4.18
CA ALA A 28 3.27 -2.03 3.29
C ALA A 28 1.98 -1.37 2.85
N ALA A 29 1.82 -1.18 1.55
CA ALA A 29 0.51 -0.88 1.00
C ALA A 29 -0.40 -2.05 1.35
N SER A 30 -1.58 -1.74 1.91
CA SER A 30 -2.55 -2.73 2.33
C SER A 30 -3.95 -2.22 2.04
N PHE A 31 -4.68 -2.97 1.21
CA PHE A 31 -6.05 -2.70 0.83
C PHE A 31 -6.95 -3.77 1.44
N THR A 32 -8.03 -3.33 2.09
CA THR A 32 -9.09 -4.22 2.55
C THR A 32 -10.03 -4.49 1.40
N LEU A 33 -10.24 -5.78 1.08
CA LEU A 33 -11.23 -6.22 0.11
C LEU A 33 -12.54 -6.54 0.81
N GLN A 34 -13.65 -6.16 0.19
CA GLN A 34 -14.99 -6.55 0.59
C GLN A 34 -15.76 -7.00 -0.64
N PHE A 35 -16.60 -8.01 -0.46
CA PHE A 35 -17.42 -8.62 -1.50
C PHE A 35 -18.85 -8.74 -0.99
N ASP A 36 -19.84 -8.32 -1.78
CA ASP A 36 -21.25 -8.57 -1.49
C ASP A 36 -21.81 -9.71 -2.34
N ASN A 37 -23.13 -9.76 -2.52
CA ASN A 37 -23.81 -10.69 -3.42
C ASN A 37 -24.86 -10.04 -4.34
N THR A 38 -24.76 -8.74 -4.58
CA THR A 38 -25.80 -7.98 -5.32
C THR A 38 -25.24 -7.41 -6.61
N PHE A 39 -25.92 -7.64 -7.76
CA PHE A 39 -25.53 -7.10 -9.07
C PHE A 39 -25.85 -5.63 -9.19
N ASP A 40 -25.01 -4.82 -8.59
CA ASP A 40 -25.09 -3.37 -8.66
C ASP A 40 -23.69 -2.75 -8.70
N ASP A 41 -23.59 -1.48 -9.06
CA ASP A 41 -22.30 -0.77 -9.11
C ASP A 41 -21.96 -0.14 -7.74
N SER A 42 -22.30 -0.84 -6.66
CA SER A 42 -22.06 -0.42 -5.28
C SER A 42 -21.72 -1.61 -4.39
N LEU A 43 -21.23 -1.34 -3.18
CA LEU A 43 -21.03 -2.38 -2.18
C LEU A 43 -22.24 -2.40 -1.24
N THR A 44 -23.11 -3.40 -1.39
CA THR A 44 -24.41 -3.48 -0.72
C THR A 44 -24.47 -4.65 0.26
N PRO A 45 -24.70 -4.44 1.57
CA PRO A 45 -24.88 -5.54 2.51
C PRO A 45 -26.01 -6.51 2.08
N PRO A 46 -25.85 -7.83 2.34
CA PRO A 46 -24.85 -8.44 3.20
C PRO A 46 -23.47 -8.62 2.53
N ILE A 47 -22.42 -8.31 3.28
CA ILE A 47 -21.04 -8.62 2.87
C ILE A 47 -20.84 -10.13 3.01
N THR A 48 -20.54 -10.80 1.89
CA THR A 48 -20.38 -12.25 1.80
C THR A 48 -18.92 -12.69 1.77
N GLY A 49 -18.00 -11.72 1.69
CA GLY A 49 -16.58 -11.99 1.68
C GLY A 49 -15.74 -10.79 2.10
N THR A 50 -14.51 -11.10 2.51
CA THR A 50 -13.49 -10.10 2.87
C THR A 50 -12.11 -10.59 2.47
N GLY A 51 -11.15 -9.68 2.32
CA GLY A 51 -9.76 -10.05 2.06
C GLY A 51 -8.79 -8.91 2.28
N THR A 52 -7.53 -9.19 1.97
CA THR A 52 -6.43 -8.24 2.02
C THR A 52 -5.55 -8.41 0.78
N LEU A 53 -5.24 -7.28 0.14
CA LEU A 53 -4.21 -7.15 -0.88
C LEU A 53 -3.10 -6.29 -0.30
N SER A 54 -1.86 -6.76 -0.33
CA SER A 54 -0.72 -5.99 0.17
C SER A 54 0.54 -6.16 -0.66
N TYR A 55 1.40 -5.14 -0.66
CA TYR A 55 2.73 -5.20 -1.24
C TYR A 55 3.69 -4.29 -0.44
N ALA A 56 4.99 -4.53 -0.57
CA ALA A 56 6.01 -3.69 0.06
C ALA A 56 6.13 -2.35 -0.66
N GLY A 57 6.14 -1.26 0.11
CA GLY A 57 6.21 0.11 -0.38
C GLY A 57 4.98 0.93 -0.01
N ALA A 58 5.12 2.25 -0.05
CA ALA A 58 4.00 3.16 0.18
C ALA A 58 2.92 2.98 -0.90
N ILE A 59 1.67 3.28 -0.54
CA ILE A 59 0.58 3.34 -1.52
C ILE A 59 0.87 4.48 -2.51
N GLN A 60 0.88 4.16 -3.80
CA GLN A 60 1.07 5.11 -4.89
C GLN A 60 -0.05 4.94 -5.90
N THR A 61 -0.55 6.04 -6.46
CA THR A 61 -1.51 6.00 -7.56
C THR A 61 -0.83 5.63 -8.86
N GLY A 62 -1.50 4.86 -9.71
CA GLY A 62 -0.99 4.44 -11.00
C GLY A 62 -1.46 3.04 -11.38
N THR A 63 -0.91 2.53 -12.46
CA THR A 63 -1.12 1.16 -12.93
C THR A 63 0.18 0.39 -12.80
N PHE A 64 0.16 -0.72 -12.08
CA PHE A 64 1.33 -1.53 -11.78
C PHE A 64 1.09 -2.96 -12.23
N SER A 65 2.06 -3.56 -12.93
CA SER A 65 2.04 -5.00 -13.19
C SER A 65 2.15 -5.76 -11.87
N LEU A 66 1.39 -6.85 -11.68
CA LEU A 66 1.40 -7.54 -10.39
C LEU A 66 2.74 -8.22 -10.10
N ASP A 67 3.47 -8.66 -11.14
CA ASP A 67 4.78 -9.28 -11.01
C ASP A 67 5.92 -8.32 -10.62
N THR A 68 5.70 -7.00 -10.67
CA THR A 68 6.68 -6.00 -10.22
C THR A 68 6.47 -5.57 -8.76
N LEU A 69 5.33 -5.93 -8.16
CA LEU A 69 5.02 -5.60 -6.78
C LEU A 69 5.79 -6.52 -5.82
N THR A 70 6.75 -5.95 -5.11
CA THR A 70 7.59 -6.69 -4.15
C THR A 70 6.76 -7.17 -2.97
N ASN A 71 6.94 -8.44 -2.54
CA ASN A 71 6.15 -9.06 -1.47
C ASN A 71 4.63 -8.95 -1.67
N LEU A 72 4.18 -9.05 -2.93
CA LEU A 72 2.76 -9.10 -3.23
C LEU A 72 2.09 -10.27 -2.50
N SER A 73 1.01 -9.97 -1.79
CA SER A 73 0.14 -10.94 -1.14
C SER A 73 -1.30 -10.56 -1.42
N LEU A 74 -2.11 -11.56 -1.76
CA LEU A 74 -3.55 -11.44 -1.88
C LEU A 74 -4.14 -12.66 -1.20
N ASN A 75 -5.00 -12.42 -0.22
CA ASN A 75 -5.76 -13.45 0.46
C ASN A 75 -7.19 -12.94 0.63
N PHE A 76 -8.17 -13.74 0.27
CA PHE A 76 -9.57 -13.37 0.44
C PHE A 76 -10.44 -14.60 0.71
N THR A 77 -11.64 -14.36 1.21
CA THR A 77 -12.64 -15.38 1.43
C THR A 77 -13.97 -14.87 0.90
N VAL A 78 -14.67 -15.68 0.11
CA VAL A 78 -16.02 -15.37 -0.39
C VAL A 78 -16.90 -16.60 -0.13
N ASN A 79 -18.06 -16.40 0.49
CA ASN A 79 -18.98 -17.49 0.86
C ASN A 79 -18.29 -18.63 1.65
N GLY A 80 -17.34 -18.28 2.53
CA GLY A 80 -16.57 -19.23 3.34
C GLY A 80 -15.46 -19.98 2.59
N GLN A 81 -15.25 -19.72 1.30
CA GLN A 81 -14.17 -20.30 0.50
C GLN A 81 -12.98 -19.35 0.46
N ALA A 82 -11.80 -19.84 0.87
CA ALA A 82 -10.56 -19.06 0.87
C ALA A 82 -9.82 -19.19 -0.47
N PHE A 83 -9.18 -18.09 -0.86
CA PHE A 83 -8.37 -17.95 -2.07
C PHE A 83 -7.12 -17.13 -1.78
N ASN A 84 -6.03 -17.46 -2.45
CA ASN A 84 -4.78 -16.71 -2.44
C ASN A 84 -4.09 -16.78 -3.82
N LEU A 85 -2.92 -16.15 -3.95
CA LEU A 85 -2.15 -16.14 -5.21
C LEU A 85 -1.71 -17.53 -5.71
N GLY A 86 -1.64 -18.53 -4.84
CA GLY A 86 -1.40 -19.92 -5.21
C GLY A 86 -2.59 -20.59 -5.90
N ASP A 87 -3.80 -20.02 -5.79
CA ASP A 87 -5.02 -20.52 -6.41
C ASP A 87 -5.27 -19.90 -7.81
N LEU A 88 -4.29 -19.21 -8.41
CA LEU A 88 -4.46 -18.60 -9.74
C LEU A 88 -4.78 -19.67 -10.81
N ALA A 89 -5.86 -19.46 -11.54
CA ALA A 89 -6.40 -20.39 -12.53
C ALA A 89 -6.08 -19.93 -13.96
N GLY A 90 -4.85 -20.19 -14.39
CA GLY A 90 -4.39 -19.87 -15.75
C GLY A 90 -4.03 -18.40 -15.99
N SER A 91 -4.37 -17.49 -15.08
CA SER A 91 -3.83 -16.12 -15.10
C SER A 91 -2.36 -16.12 -14.63
N SER A 92 -1.56 -15.21 -15.17
CA SER A 92 -0.20 -14.93 -14.69
C SER A 92 -0.18 -13.57 -13.99
N LEU A 93 0.67 -13.41 -12.98
CA LEU A 93 0.92 -12.09 -12.38
C LEU A 93 1.45 -11.08 -13.40
N SER A 94 2.16 -11.53 -14.42
CA SER A 94 2.70 -10.67 -15.49
C SER A 94 1.65 -10.21 -16.52
N SER A 95 0.46 -10.82 -16.52
CA SER A 95 -0.61 -10.47 -17.48
C SER A 95 -1.72 -9.63 -16.86
N ALA A 96 -1.70 -9.45 -15.53
CA ALA A 96 -2.65 -8.65 -14.78
C ALA A 96 -1.97 -7.41 -14.18
N SER A 97 -2.76 -6.37 -13.95
CA SER A 97 -2.29 -5.14 -13.33
C SER A 97 -3.16 -4.73 -12.15
N LEU A 98 -2.56 -4.07 -11.17
CA LEU A 98 -3.25 -3.34 -10.13
C LEU A 98 -3.35 -1.87 -10.53
N VAL A 99 -4.57 -1.34 -10.59
CA VAL A 99 -4.78 0.11 -10.70
C VAL A 99 -5.10 0.64 -9.32
N VAL A 100 -4.38 1.70 -8.91
CA VAL A 100 -4.58 2.39 -7.64
C VAL A 100 -4.92 3.85 -7.93
N GLN A 101 -6.01 4.34 -7.35
CA GLN A 101 -6.48 5.71 -7.50
C GLN A 101 -6.87 6.33 -6.16
N THR A 102 -6.81 7.65 -6.07
CA THR A 102 -7.29 8.40 -4.90
C THR A 102 -8.81 8.52 -4.94
N THR A 103 -9.40 8.49 -3.75
CA THR A 103 -10.83 8.76 -3.52
C THR A 103 -10.95 9.72 -2.33
N ALA A 104 -12.16 10.24 -2.07
CA ALA A 104 -12.39 11.09 -0.90
C ALA A 104 -12.05 10.41 0.43
N GLY A 105 -12.12 9.06 0.50
CA GLY A 105 -11.83 8.27 1.70
C GLY A 105 -10.40 7.72 1.81
N GLY A 106 -9.52 8.02 0.85
CA GLY A 106 -8.16 7.47 0.79
C GLY A 106 -7.82 6.95 -0.60
N TYR A 107 -7.59 5.65 -0.72
CA TYR A 107 -7.24 4.98 -1.96
C TYR A 107 -8.22 3.86 -2.27
N GLN A 108 -8.49 3.65 -3.56
CA GLN A 108 -9.18 2.49 -4.10
C GLN A 108 -8.23 1.76 -5.04
N ALA A 109 -8.26 0.44 -5.00
CA ALA A 109 -7.57 -0.39 -5.97
C ALA A 109 -8.54 -1.35 -6.67
N TYR A 110 -8.19 -1.74 -7.88
CA TYR A 110 -8.91 -2.76 -8.65
C TYR A 110 -7.97 -3.45 -9.63
N PHE A 111 -8.32 -4.67 -10.02
CA PHE A 111 -7.55 -5.43 -10.99
C PHE A 111 -7.95 -5.04 -12.41
N ALA A 112 -6.96 -4.78 -13.26
CA ALA A 112 -7.11 -4.42 -14.66
C ALA A 112 -6.29 -5.37 -15.54
N GLY A 113 -6.58 -5.34 -16.84
CA GLY A 113 -5.93 -6.21 -17.83
C GLY A 113 -6.93 -6.72 -18.86
N GLY A 114 -6.42 -7.52 -19.79
CA GLY A 114 -7.24 -8.30 -20.71
C GLY A 114 -7.75 -9.59 -20.05
N PRO A 115 -8.57 -10.37 -20.77
CA PRO A 115 -8.98 -11.69 -20.30
C PRO A 115 -7.74 -12.57 -20.08
N ASN A 116 -7.51 -12.94 -18.83
CA ASN A 116 -6.35 -13.68 -18.35
C ASN A 116 -6.82 -14.98 -17.71
N GLY A 117 -6.42 -16.13 -18.25
CA GLY A 117 -6.70 -17.43 -17.62
C GLY A 117 -7.96 -18.12 -18.14
N VAL A 118 -8.49 -19.03 -17.32
CA VAL A 118 -9.52 -20.01 -17.74
C VAL A 118 -10.93 -19.40 -17.81
N TYR A 119 -11.17 -18.31 -17.10
CA TYR A 119 -12.47 -17.65 -16.92
C TYR A 119 -12.53 -16.24 -17.54
N PHE A 120 -11.48 -15.81 -18.24
CA PHE A 120 -11.43 -14.57 -19.02
C PHE A 120 -11.56 -13.27 -18.20
N GLY A 121 -11.27 -13.30 -16.89
CA GLY A 121 -11.24 -12.09 -16.06
C GLY A 121 -9.90 -11.36 -16.10
N SER A 122 -9.80 -10.28 -15.31
CA SER A 122 -8.52 -9.64 -15.05
C SER A 122 -7.61 -10.54 -14.20
N LEU A 123 -8.19 -11.29 -13.27
CA LEU A 123 -7.57 -12.37 -12.51
C LEU A 123 -8.58 -13.48 -12.26
N ASP A 124 -8.16 -14.71 -12.50
CA ASP A 124 -8.93 -15.93 -12.30
C ASP A 124 -8.33 -16.75 -11.16
N PHE A 125 -9.18 -17.26 -10.29
CA PHE A 125 -8.82 -18.13 -9.16
C PHE A 125 -9.65 -19.40 -9.22
N GLN A 126 -9.07 -20.54 -8.88
CA GLN A 126 -9.77 -21.80 -8.67
C GLN A 126 -9.11 -22.53 -7.50
N ASN A 127 -9.85 -22.69 -6.41
CA ASN A 127 -9.33 -23.39 -5.25
C ASN A 127 -9.46 -24.92 -5.41
N GLY A 128 -8.91 -25.67 -4.45
CA GLY A 128 -8.96 -27.14 -4.43
C GLY A 128 -10.37 -27.76 -4.39
N GLN A 129 -11.43 -26.97 -4.22
CA GLN A 129 -12.83 -27.39 -4.28
C GLN A 129 -13.46 -27.15 -5.68
N GLN A 130 -12.64 -26.84 -6.69
CA GLN A 130 -13.05 -26.52 -8.07
C GLN A 130 -14.00 -25.31 -8.18
N THR A 131 -14.15 -24.52 -7.12
CA THR A 131 -14.90 -23.27 -7.18
C THR A 131 -13.99 -22.21 -7.78
N GLY A 132 -14.35 -21.73 -8.96
CA GLY A 132 -13.68 -20.66 -9.68
C GLY A 132 -14.26 -19.30 -9.30
N PHE A 133 -13.41 -18.30 -9.14
CA PHE A 133 -13.82 -16.89 -9.09
C PHE A 133 -12.98 -16.08 -10.07
N THR A 134 -13.62 -15.09 -10.68
CA THR A 134 -12.96 -14.24 -11.66
C THR A 134 -13.31 -12.77 -11.43
N PHE A 135 -12.28 -11.94 -11.38
CA PHE A 135 -12.40 -10.50 -11.25
C PHE A 135 -12.76 -9.90 -12.62
N GLN A 136 -13.80 -9.07 -12.67
CA GLN A 136 -14.21 -8.39 -13.90
C GLN A 136 -13.04 -7.58 -14.48
N PRO A 137 -12.81 -7.63 -15.80
CA PRO A 137 -11.89 -6.71 -16.46
C PRO A 137 -12.39 -5.26 -16.38
N SER A 138 -11.49 -4.33 -16.10
CA SER A 138 -11.82 -2.92 -15.88
C SER A 138 -12.30 -2.14 -17.11
N TYR A 139 -12.34 -2.77 -18.30
CA TYR A 139 -12.85 -2.12 -19.51
C TYR A 139 -14.37 -2.26 -19.68
N TYR A 140 -15.03 -3.07 -18.85
CA TYR A 140 -16.49 -3.24 -18.88
C TYR A 140 -17.24 -2.13 -18.11
N SER A 141 -16.69 -1.68 -16.99
CA SER A 141 -17.26 -0.62 -16.15
C SER A 141 -16.17 0.08 -15.32
N PRO A 142 -16.40 1.32 -14.83
CA PRO A 142 -15.57 1.90 -13.80
C PRO A 142 -15.77 1.17 -12.46
N PRO A 143 -14.82 1.25 -11.51
CA PRO A 143 -15.02 0.68 -10.19
C PRO A 143 -16.18 1.35 -9.43
N PRO A 144 -16.87 0.63 -8.53
CA PRO A 144 -16.53 -0.72 -8.07
C PRO A 144 -16.83 -1.79 -9.13
N LEU A 145 -16.02 -2.85 -9.12
CA LEU A 145 -16.03 -3.88 -10.17
C LEU A 145 -16.67 -5.16 -9.66
N HIS A 146 -17.03 -6.02 -10.60
CA HIS A 146 -17.79 -7.24 -10.34
C HIS A 146 -16.88 -8.43 -10.09
N LEU A 147 -17.36 -9.40 -9.31
CA LEU A 147 -16.76 -10.72 -9.14
C LEU A 147 -17.74 -11.76 -9.71
N TYR A 148 -17.26 -12.71 -10.49
CA TYR A 148 -18.06 -13.81 -11.02
C TYR A 148 -17.58 -15.16 -10.45
N GLN A 149 -18.46 -16.16 -10.36
CA GLN A 149 -18.10 -17.55 -10.02
C GLN A 149 -18.19 -18.43 -11.26
N GLU A 150 -17.24 -19.36 -11.40
CA GLU A 150 -17.15 -20.31 -12.51
C GLU A 150 -16.79 -21.72 -12.01
N PRO A 151 -17.02 -22.81 -12.79
CA PRO A 151 -17.92 -22.88 -13.94
C PRO A 151 -19.40 -22.99 -13.51
N GLY A 152 -20.27 -22.17 -14.08
CA GLY A 152 -21.74 -22.33 -13.98
C GLY A 152 -22.47 -21.42 -12.97
N THR A 153 -23.46 -20.68 -13.51
CA THR A 153 -24.43 -19.71 -12.92
C THR A 153 -23.89 -18.43 -12.28
N PRO A 154 -24.59 -17.30 -12.51
CA PRO A 154 -23.97 -16.03 -12.83
C PRO A 154 -23.65 -15.24 -11.57
N TYR A 155 -22.47 -14.61 -11.58
CA TYR A 155 -22.16 -13.45 -10.77
C TYR A 155 -22.20 -13.62 -9.24
N LYS A 156 -21.28 -12.95 -8.55
CA LYS A 156 -21.15 -13.08 -7.10
C LYS A 156 -21.27 -11.84 -6.30
N GLY A 157 -21.36 -10.69 -6.93
CA GLY A 157 -21.43 -9.43 -6.23
C GLY A 157 -20.40 -8.47 -6.77
N THR A 158 -20.43 -7.31 -6.15
CA THR A 158 -19.48 -6.26 -6.39
C THR A 158 -18.41 -6.34 -5.33
N TYR A 159 -17.19 -6.00 -5.75
CA TYR A 159 -16.05 -5.94 -4.86
C TYR A 159 -15.46 -4.54 -4.83
N THR A 160 -14.89 -4.21 -3.68
CA THR A 160 -14.06 -3.03 -3.50
C THR A 160 -12.75 -3.44 -2.85
N ALA A 161 -11.66 -2.75 -3.18
CA ALA A 161 -10.43 -2.80 -2.43
C ALA A 161 -10.08 -1.37 -2.02
N THR A 162 -10.07 -1.08 -0.71
CA THR A 162 -9.86 0.28 -0.20
C THR A 162 -8.76 0.35 0.84
N ALA A 163 -8.09 1.48 0.92
CA ALA A 163 -7.08 1.75 1.92
C ALA A 163 -7.16 3.21 2.39
N THR A 164 -6.97 3.45 3.67
CA THR A 164 -6.83 4.81 4.20
C THR A 164 -5.39 5.29 4.02
N ALA A 165 -5.20 6.55 3.66
CA ALA A 165 -3.87 7.14 3.68
C ALA A 165 -3.32 7.09 5.11
N VAL A 166 -2.19 6.42 5.31
CA VAL A 166 -1.48 6.46 6.60
C VAL A 166 -0.70 7.78 6.62
N PRO A 167 -0.98 8.71 7.55
CA PRO A 167 -0.21 9.94 7.65
C PRO A 167 1.26 9.60 7.86
N GLU A 168 2.15 10.26 7.12
CA GLU A 168 3.59 10.10 7.37
C GLU A 168 3.89 10.43 8.84
N PRO A 169 4.70 9.61 9.53
CA PRO A 169 5.08 9.90 10.91
C PRO A 169 5.60 11.33 11.01
N ALA A 170 4.98 12.16 11.87
CA ALA A 170 5.27 13.60 12.05
C ALA A 170 6.72 13.92 12.52
N MET A 171 7.60 12.93 12.51
CA MET A 171 9.00 13.00 12.93
C MET A 171 9.81 13.97 12.06
N PHE A 172 9.38 14.22 10.82
CA PHE A 172 10.00 15.22 9.92
C PHE A 172 9.88 16.65 10.45
N LEU A 173 8.77 17.00 11.12
CA LEU A 173 8.62 18.32 11.76
C LEU A 173 9.42 18.45 13.06
N GLY A 174 9.57 17.35 13.81
CA GLY A 174 10.34 17.33 15.05
C GLY A 174 11.83 17.63 14.84
N VAL A 175 12.44 17.07 13.79
CA VAL A 175 13.87 17.31 13.48
C VAL A 175 14.12 18.75 13.03
N ALA A 176 13.21 19.35 12.25
CA ALA A 176 13.31 20.75 11.86
C ALA A 176 13.18 21.71 13.05
N ALA A 177 12.25 21.43 13.98
CA ALA A 177 12.02 22.27 15.15
C ALA A 177 13.20 22.24 16.15
N VAL A 178 13.79 21.06 16.40
CA VAL A 178 14.96 20.92 17.28
C VAL A 178 16.22 21.51 16.62
N GLY A 179 16.39 21.34 15.31
CA GLY A 179 17.50 21.90 14.54
C GLY A 179 17.54 23.43 14.56
N LEU A 180 16.38 24.08 14.44
CA LEU A 180 16.29 25.55 14.45
C LEU A 180 16.40 26.13 15.88
N GLY A 181 15.83 25.48 16.89
CA GLY A 181 15.96 25.90 18.29
C GLY A 181 17.41 25.88 18.81
N GLY A 182 18.19 24.87 18.41
CA GLY A 182 19.60 24.76 18.79
C GLY A 182 20.50 25.86 18.19
N VAL A 183 20.20 26.33 16.97
CA VAL A 183 20.97 27.40 16.30
C VAL A 183 20.69 28.77 16.93
N ALA A 184 19.46 29.02 17.38
CA ALA A 184 19.09 30.27 18.07
C ALA A 184 19.80 30.42 19.42
N LEU A 185 19.87 29.35 20.23
CA LEU A 185 20.55 29.34 21.53
C LEU A 185 22.07 29.55 21.42
N LYS A 186 22.70 29.08 20.34
CA LYS A 186 24.15 29.25 20.12
C LYS A 186 24.54 30.69 19.78
N ARG A 187 23.65 31.49 19.18
CA ARG A 187 23.91 32.91 18.89
C ARG A 187 23.84 33.80 20.13
N GLN A 188 22.97 33.49 21.10
CA GLN A 188 22.83 34.33 22.31
C GLN A 188 24.03 34.23 23.27
N ARG A 189 24.76 33.10 23.30
CA ARG A 189 25.98 32.97 24.11
C ARG A 189 27.19 33.73 23.59
N LYS A 190 27.18 34.17 22.32
CA LYS A 190 28.31 34.90 21.71
C LYS A 190 28.24 36.42 21.90
N LEU A 191 27.16 36.92 22.49
CA LEU A 191 26.88 38.36 22.67
C LEU A 191 26.88 38.81 24.14
N ALA A 192 27.21 37.94 25.10
CA ALA A 192 27.40 38.37 26.48
C ALA A 192 28.69 39.22 26.55
N PRO A 193 28.60 40.53 26.88
CA PRO A 193 29.79 41.36 27.05
C PRO A 193 30.51 40.96 28.34
N SER A 194 31.83 40.86 28.26
CA SER A 194 32.71 40.75 29.43
C SER A 194 32.51 41.98 30.33
N ALA A 195 31.83 41.80 31.46
CA ALA A 195 31.91 42.76 32.54
C ALA A 195 33.28 42.61 33.22
N ASN A 196 34.17 43.55 32.94
CA ASN A 196 35.40 43.74 33.71
C ASN A 196 35.02 44.34 35.07
N LEU A 197 35.44 43.67 36.15
CA LEU A 197 35.76 44.26 37.45
C LEU A 197 37.13 43.72 37.87
#